data_AF-A0A371EY72-F1
#
_entry.id   AF-A0A371EY72-F1
#
_cell.length_a   1.000
_cell.length_b   1.000
_cell.length_c   1.000
_cell.angle_alpha   90.00
_cell.angle_beta   90.00
_cell.angle_gamma   90.00
#
_symmetry.space_group_name_H-M   'P 1'
#
loop_
_entity.id
_entity.type
_entity.pdbx_description
1 polymer ?
#
loop_
_entity_poly.entity_id
_entity_poly.type
_entity_poly.pdbx_seq_one_letter_code
_entity_poly.pdbx_strand_id
1 'polypeptide(L)'
;MITASMQIRGMHTLIRDSQTTKHDFIFYSDRLIRLVVEHGLGHLPFTEKQVITPTGSVYSGVDFCKRLCGVSIIRSGESMENALRACCKGIKIGKILIHREGDNGQQLVYEKLPNDISDRHVLLLDPILGTGNSAVQAISLLLKKGVPESNIIFLNLISAPQGVHVVCKSFPRIKIVTSEIDIGLNEHFRVIPGMGEFGDRYFGTDDDDQQANHWTRDELIKNAKYIATPGKGILAADESTGTIGKRLASINVENIEANRQALRELLFTAPDALQYLSGVILFEETLYQKTSDGKPFVEVLEENNVIPGIKVDKGVVELAGTNGETTTQGFDSLGARCQQYYKAGARFAKWRAVLKIGPNEPSELSIQQNAQGLARYAIICQENGLVPIVEPEILTDGPHDIAKCAAVTETVLAAVYKALNDHHVLLEGTLLKPNMVTPGYDSPKLK
;
A
#
# COMPACT_ATOMS: atom_id res chain seq x y z
N MET A 1 24.65 -22.22 -14.06
CA MET A 1 23.73 -22.44 -12.93
C MET A 1 24.53 -22.47 -11.65
N ILE A 2 24.00 -21.92 -10.57
CA ILE A 2 24.60 -22.12 -9.24
C ILE A 2 24.40 -23.58 -8.81
N THR A 3 25.27 -24.09 -7.93
CA THR A 3 25.16 -25.49 -7.46
C THR A 3 23.87 -25.70 -6.69
N ALA A 4 23.01 -26.60 -7.20
CA ALA A 4 21.75 -26.94 -6.54
C ALA A 4 22.01 -27.61 -5.17
N SER A 5 21.31 -27.12 -4.15
CA SER A 5 21.30 -27.71 -2.80
C SER A 5 19.86 -27.95 -2.35
N MET A 6 19.66 -28.82 -1.36
CA MET A 6 18.32 -29.01 -0.77
C MET A 6 17.74 -27.70 -0.22
N GLN A 7 18.61 -26.80 0.26
CA GLN A 7 18.20 -25.48 0.72
C GLN A 7 17.70 -24.59 -0.42
N ILE A 8 18.41 -24.55 -1.55
CA ILE A 8 17.99 -23.81 -2.75
C ILE A 8 16.66 -24.37 -3.28
N ARG A 9 16.54 -25.70 -3.34
CA ARG A 9 15.31 -26.36 -3.77
C ARG A 9 14.12 -26.05 -2.85
N GLY A 10 14.32 -26.05 -1.53
CA GLY A 10 13.29 -25.69 -0.55
C GLY A 10 12.85 -24.22 -0.69
N MET A 11 13.79 -23.30 -0.94
CA MET A 11 13.44 -21.90 -1.22
C MET A 11 12.68 -21.78 -2.54
N HIS A 12 13.08 -22.53 -3.58
CA HIS A 12 12.32 -22.60 -4.83
C HIS A 12 10.90 -23.13 -4.63
N THR A 13 10.68 -24.13 -3.78
CA THR A 13 9.33 -24.60 -3.45
C THR A 13 8.45 -23.46 -2.93
N LEU A 14 8.97 -22.65 -1.99
CA LEU A 14 8.23 -21.56 -1.36
C LEU A 14 7.94 -20.43 -2.35
N ILE A 15 8.93 -19.98 -3.11
CA ILE A 15 8.70 -18.90 -4.09
C ILE A 15 7.83 -19.37 -5.28
N ARG A 16 7.66 -20.67 -5.51
CA ARG A 16 6.79 -21.20 -6.57
C ARG A 16 5.37 -21.48 -6.11
N ASP A 17 5.15 -21.64 -4.82
CA ASP A 17 3.82 -21.90 -4.27
C ASP A 17 2.93 -20.64 -4.38
N SER A 18 1.78 -20.81 -5.03
CA SER A 18 0.73 -19.79 -5.17
C SER A 18 0.17 -19.30 -3.83
N GLN A 19 0.23 -20.13 -2.78
CA GLN A 19 -0.31 -19.81 -1.45
C GLN A 19 0.72 -19.12 -0.53
N THR A 20 1.96 -18.95 -0.98
CA THR A 20 2.99 -18.31 -0.18
C THR A 20 2.68 -16.83 0.03
N THR A 21 2.70 -16.38 1.28
CA THR A 21 2.43 -14.99 1.64
C THR A 21 3.46 -14.05 0.98
N LYS A 22 3.07 -12.80 0.69
CA LYS A 22 3.99 -11.80 0.13
C LYS A 22 5.27 -11.64 0.97
N HIS A 23 5.11 -11.59 2.29
CA HIS A 23 6.25 -11.45 3.21
C HIS A 23 7.25 -12.60 3.05
N ASP A 24 6.75 -13.84 3.03
CA ASP A 24 7.61 -15.01 2.87
C ASP A 24 8.20 -15.08 1.45
N PHE A 25 7.41 -14.75 0.42
CA PHE A 25 7.88 -14.69 -0.96
C PHE A 25 9.07 -13.73 -1.09
N ILE A 26 8.98 -12.51 -0.55
CA ILE A 26 10.08 -11.53 -0.54
C ILE A 26 11.27 -12.09 0.23
N PHE A 27 11.04 -12.60 1.44
CA PHE A 27 12.10 -13.12 2.30
C PHE A 27 12.91 -14.24 1.63
N TYR A 28 12.23 -15.25 1.07
CA TYR A 28 12.91 -16.38 0.41
C TYR A 28 13.49 -16.00 -0.96
N SER A 29 12.87 -15.07 -1.68
CA SER A 29 13.42 -14.51 -2.92
C SER A 29 14.73 -13.77 -2.65
N ASP A 30 14.79 -12.88 -1.66
CA ASP A 30 16.01 -12.14 -1.30
C ASP A 30 17.17 -13.06 -0.93
N ARG A 31 16.87 -14.17 -0.25
CA ARG A 31 17.87 -15.19 0.07
C ARG A 31 18.42 -15.86 -1.18
N LEU A 32 17.56 -16.23 -2.13
CA LEU A 32 18.00 -16.81 -3.41
C LEU A 32 18.78 -15.80 -4.26
N ILE A 33 18.30 -14.56 -4.35
CA ILE A 33 18.96 -13.46 -5.07
C ILE A 33 20.37 -13.29 -4.52
N ARG A 34 20.54 -13.27 -3.18
CA ARG A 34 21.86 -13.13 -2.57
C ARG A 34 22.82 -14.25 -3.00
N LEU A 35 22.35 -15.49 -3.07
CA LEU A 35 23.17 -16.62 -3.55
C LEU A 35 23.57 -16.46 -5.02
N VAL A 36 22.64 -16.03 -5.88
CA VAL A 36 22.90 -15.76 -7.30
C VAL A 36 23.90 -14.61 -7.47
N VAL A 37 23.74 -13.53 -6.70
CA VAL A 37 24.64 -12.37 -6.71
C VAL A 37 26.05 -12.79 -6.29
N GLU A 38 26.21 -13.47 -5.15
CA GLU A 38 27.52 -13.94 -4.67
C GLU A 38 28.20 -14.86 -5.69
N HIS A 39 27.45 -15.78 -6.30
CA HIS A 39 27.97 -16.64 -7.36
C HIS A 39 28.37 -15.84 -8.61
N GLY A 40 27.58 -14.84 -8.99
CA GLY A 40 27.88 -13.93 -10.09
C GLY A 40 29.15 -13.12 -9.88
N LEU A 41 29.37 -12.62 -8.66
CA LEU A 41 30.60 -11.92 -8.28
C LEU A 41 31.84 -12.82 -8.40
N GLY A 42 31.70 -14.12 -8.16
CA GLY A 42 32.75 -15.12 -8.35
C GLY A 42 33.23 -15.30 -9.79
N HIS A 43 32.54 -14.73 -10.79
CA HIS A 43 32.95 -14.77 -12.19
C HIS A 43 33.70 -13.52 -12.68
N LEU A 44 33.84 -12.51 -11.82
CA LEU A 44 34.61 -11.31 -12.09
C LEU A 44 36.12 -11.62 -12.10
N PRO A 45 36.94 -10.81 -12.77
CA PRO A 45 38.39 -10.98 -12.72
C PRO A 45 38.92 -10.69 -11.32
N PHE A 46 39.84 -11.53 -10.86
CA PHE A 46 40.54 -11.36 -9.58
C PHE A 46 42.04 -11.19 -9.83
N THR A 47 42.70 -10.40 -9.00
CA THR A 47 44.16 -10.23 -9.03
C THR A 47 44.75 -10.81 -7.75
N GLU A 48 45.81 -11.61 -7.86
CA GLU A 48 46.49 -12.14 -6.68
C GLU A 48 47.01 -11.03 -5.76
N LYS A 49 46.89 -11.25 -4.46
CA LYS A 49 47.32 -10.30 -3.44
C LYS A 49 47.81 -11.04 -2.21
N GLN A 50 48.99 -10.67 -1.75
CA GLN A 50 49.51 -11.16 -0.48
C GLN A 50 49.29 -10.13 0.61
N VAL A 51 48.88 -10.60 1.79
CA VAL A 51 48.75 -9.79 2.99
C VAL A 51 49.48 -10.46 4.14
N ILE A 52 49.94 -9.66 5.08
CA ILE A 52 50.46 -10.16 6.36
C ILE A 52 49.28 -10.22 7.32
N THR A 53 48.98 -11.42 7.83
CA THR A 53 47.91 -11.63 8.80
C THR A 53 48.28 -11.01 10.15
N PRO A 54 47.31 -10.78 11.05
CA PRO A 54 47.60 -10.33 12.43
C PRO A 54 48.51 -11.28 13.22
N THR A 55 48.67 -12.53 12.77
CA THR A 55 49.60 -13.52 13.36
C THR A 55 51.01 -13.44 12.78
N GLY A 56 51.29 -12.50 11.88
CA GLY A 56 52.58 -12.33 11.21
C GLY A 56 52.84 -13.30 10.05
N SER A 57 51.86 -14.15 9.70
CA SER A 57 51.97 -15.10 8.59
C SER A 57 51.59 -14.43 7.26
N VAL A 58 52.17 -14.89 6.15
CA VAL A 58 51.75 -14.42 4.81
C VAL A 58 50.55 -15.23 4.35
N TYR A 59 49.47 -14.54 3.97
CA TYR A 59 48.30 -15.14 3.32
C TYR A 59 48.24 -14.70 1.87
N SER A 60 48.23 -15.68 0.96
CA SER A 60 48.05 -15.47 -0.48
C SER A 60 46.57 -15.58 -0.82
N GLY A 61 45.93 -14.42 -1.04
CA GLY A 61 44.54 -14.32 -1.45
C GLY A 61 44.40 -13.55 -2.76
N VAL A 62 43.25 -12.90 -2.94
CA VAL A 62 42.94 -12.10 -4.13
C VAL A 62 42.36 -10.74 -3.75
N ASP A 63 42.57 -9.74 -4.60
CA ASP A 63 41.89 -8.44 -4.56
C ASP A 63 40.63 -8.51 -5.44
N PHE A 64 39.56 -7.87 -4.97
CA PHE A 64 38.29 -7.83 -5.71
C PHE A 64 38.34 -6.88 -6.90
N CYS A 65 37.61 -7.24 -7.96
CA CYS A 65 37.38 -6.37 -9.11
C CYS A 65 36.78 -5.02 -8.68
N LYS A 66 37.31 -3.93 -9.23
CA LYS A 66 36.82 -2.56 -8.98
C LYS A 66 35.91 -2.13 -10.12
N ARG A 67 35.18 -1.03 -9.91
CA ARG A 67 34.28 -0.42 -10.91
C ARG A 67 33.12 -1.33 -11.35
N LEU A 68 32.42 -1.90 -10.39
CA LEU A 68 31.17 -2.64 -10.65
C LEU A 68 29.99 -1.70 -10.86
N CYS A 69 29.02 -2.15 -11.65
CA CYS A 69 27.71 -1.52 -11.80
C CYS A 69 26.63 -2.60 -11.81
N GLY A 70 25.59 -2.44 -11.00
CA GLY A 70 24.33 -3.16 -11.21
C GLY A 70 23.51 -2.43 -12.26
N VAL A 71 22.84 -3.15 -13.16
CA VAL A 71 21.86 -2.57 -14.08
C VAL A 71 20.58 -3.38 -13.98
N SER A 72 19.51 -2.79 -13.47
CA SER A 72 18.21 -3.44 -13.35
C SER A 72 17.36 -3.20 -14.61
N ILE A 73 16.76 -4.28 -15.13
CA ILE A 73 15.68 -4.18 -16.11
C ILE A 73 14.38 -3.94 -15.33
N ILE A 74 13.77 -2.77 -15.50
CA ILE A 74 12.51 -2.41 -14.84
C ILE A 74 11.38 -3.25 -15.47
N ARG A 75 10.47 -3.86 -14.71
CA ARG A 75 10.17 -3.70 -13.27
C ARG A 75 10.84 -4.73 -12.35
N SER A 76 10.86 -6.01 -12.75
CA SER A 76 11.30 -7.13 -11.90
C SER A 76 12.76 -7.04 -11.45
N GLY A 77 13.67 -6.51 -12.27
CA GLY A 77 15.10 -6.39 -11.97
C GLY A 77 15.43 -5.56 -10.73
N GLU A 78 14.54 -4.63 -10.34
CA GLU A 78 14.73 -3.77 -9.16
C GLU A 78 14.72 -4.57 -7.84
N SER A 79 14.02 -5.70 -7.82
CA SER A 79 13.96 -6.60 -6.65
C SER A 79 15.35 -7.12 -6.24
N MET A 80 16.29 -7.18 -7.17
CA MET A 80 17.63 -7.71 -6.93
C MET A 80 18.61 -6.64 -6.42
N GLU A 81 18.24 -5.36 -6.46
CA GLU A 81 19.15 -4.26 -6.11
C GLU A 81 19.55 -4.28 -4.63
N ASN A 82 18.62 -4.61 -3.73
CA ASN A 82 18.87 -4.64 -2.29
C ASN A 82 19.93 -5.68 -1.94
N ALA A 83 19.79 -6.90 -2.44
CA ALA A 83 20.78 -7.96 -2.26
C ALA A 83 22.13 -7.57 -2.87
N LEU A 84 22.14 -6.95 -4.06
CA LEU A 84 23.38 -6.49 -4.69
C LEU A 84 24.10 -5.43 -3.85
N ARG A 85 23.38 -4.45 -3.30
CA ARG A 85 23.96 -3.43 -2.40
C ARG A 85 24.47 -4.03 -1.09
N ALA A 86 23.82 -5.08 -0.60
CA ALA A 86 24.26 -5.80 0.60
C ALA A 86 25.59 -6.56 0.37
N CYS A 87 25.81 -7.09 -0.84
CA CYS A 87 27.05 -7.77 -1.22
C CYS A 87 28.17 -6.80 -1.64
N CYS A 88 27.83 -5.70 -2.32
CA CYS A 88 28.79 -4.75 -2.88
C CYS A 88 28.56 -3.33 -2.36
N LYS A 89 29.28 -2.95 -1.30
CA LYS A 89 29.18 -1.62 -0.69
C LYS A 89 29.56 -0.52 -1.69
N GLY A 90 28.64 0.43 -1.92
CA GLY A 90 28.88 1.59 -2.79
C GLY A 90 28.80 1.30 -4.29
N ILE A 91 28.23 0.15 -4.70
CA ILE A 91 27.99 -0.15 -6.12
C ILE A 91 27.04 0.89 -6.75
N LYS A 92 27.37 1.33 -7.97
CA LYS A 92 26.46 2.18 -8.76
C LYS A 92 25.35 1.32 -9.35
N ILE A 93 24.13 1.85 -9.39
CA ILE A 93 22.98 1.20 -10.02
C ILE A 93 22.52 2.04 -11.22
N GLY A 94 22.51 1.42 -12.40
CA GLY A 94 21.84 1.92 -13.59
C GLY A 94 20.48 1.23 -13.77
N LYS A 95 19.61 1.83 -14.59
CA LYS A 95 18.27 1.32 -14.86
C LYS A 95 17.97 1.36 -16.35
N ILE A 96 17.30 0.32 -16.85
CA ILE A 96 16.81 0.24 -18.22
C ILE A 96 15.33 -0.14 -18.16
N LEU A 97 14.47 0.60 -18.86
CA LEU A 97 13.06 0.27 -19.04
C LEU A 97 12.82 -0.14 -20.48
N ILE A 98 12.23 -1.32 -20.64
CA ILE A 98 11.81 -1.86 -21.94
C ILE A 98 10.29 -1.99 -21.89
N HIS A 99 9.60 -1.33 -22.81
CA HIS A 99 8.13 -1.38 -22.89
C HIS A 99 7.68 -2.10 -24.15
N ARG A 100 6.52 -2.74 -24.07
CA ARG A 100 5.90 -3.47 -25.18
C ARG A 100 4.69 -2.68 -25.67
N GLU A 101 4.82 -1.93 -26.76
CA GLU A 101 3.68 -1.36 -27.46
C GLU A 101 3.19 -2.32 -28.55
N GLY A 102 2.01 -2.92 -28.33
CA GLY A 102 1.27 -3.69 -29.34
C GLY A 102 2.00 -4.90 -29.95
N ASP A 103 1.38 -5.47 -31.00
CA ASP A 103 1.85 -6.67 -31.71
C ASP A 103 3.08 -6.43 -32.60
N ASN A 104 3.52 -5.18 -32.79
CA ASN A 104 4.51 -4.78 -33.81
C ASN A 104 5.85 -4.22 -33.28
N GLY A 105 6.30 -4.68 -32.11
CA GLY A 105 7.72 -4.60 -31.73
C GLY A 105 8.03 -3.66 -30.55
N GLN A 106 8.64 -4.25 -29.52
CA GLN A 106 9.08 -3.59 -28.29
C GLN A 106 10.12 -2.49 -28.57
N GLN A 107 9.87 -1.27 -28.10
CA GLN A 107 10.82 -0.16 -28.13
C GLN A 107 11.44 0.09 -26.74
N LEU A 108 12.71 0.47 -26.73
CA LEU A 108 13.43 0.87 -25.53
C LEU A 108 12.98 2.27 -25.13
N VAL A 109 12.38 2.42 -23.94
CA VAL A 109 11.68 3.65 -23.55
C VAL A 109 12.52 4.55 -22.66
N TYR A 110 13.40 3.98 -21.83
CA TYR A 110 14.20 4.78 -20.89
C TYR A 110 15.50 4.09 -20.47
N GLU A 111 16.55 4.89 -20.30
CA GLU A 111 17.82 4.47 -19.71
C GLU A 111 18.34 5.53 -18.72
N LYS A 112 18.91 5.07 -17.61
CA LYS A 112 19.69 5.89 -16.69
C LYS A 112 20.92 5.10 -16.26
N LEU A 113 22.03 5.34 -16.94
CA LEU A 113 23.29 4.63 -16.72
C LEU A 113 24.37 5.61 -16.20
N PRO A 114 25.35 5.15 -15.41
CA PRO A 114 26.52 5.96 -15.08
C PRO A 114 27.25 6.45 -16.33
N ASN A 115 27.76 7.69 -16.31
CA ASN A 115 28.51 8.26 -17.43
C ASN A 115 29.77 7.45 -17.79
N ASP A 116 30.31 6.70 -16.83
CA ASP A 116 31.50 5.85 -16.96
C ASP A 116 31.16 4.37 -17.16
N ILE A 117 29.98 4.03 -17.70
CA ILE A 117 29.51 2.64 -17.84
C ILE A 117 30.38 1.78 -18.77
N SER A 118 30.97 2.36 -19.82
CA SER A 118 31.85 1.65 -20.78
C SER A 118 33.05 0.97 -20.11
N ASP A 119 33.52 1.54 -19.00
CA ASP A 119 34.74 1.10 -18.30
C ASP A 119 34.43 0.21 -17.09
N ARG A 120 33.18 -0.26 -16.96
CA ARG A 120 32.68 -1.01 -15.80
C ARG A 120 32.35 -2.46 -16.13
N HIS A 121 32.41 -3.31 -15.11
CA HIS A 121 31.77 -4.62 -15.16
C HIS A 121 30.31 -4.48 -14.75
N VAL A 122 29.42 -5.00 -15.60
CA VAL A 122 27.97 -4.84 -15.45
C VAL A 122 27.34 -6.15 -15.00
N LEU A 123 26.65 -6.08 -13.87
CA LEU A 123 25.74 -7.13 -13.40
C LEU A 123 24.33 -6.73 -13.86
N LEU A 124 23.86 -7.31 -14.96
CA LEU A 124 22.51 -7.10 -15.46
C LEU A 124 21.54 -7.94 -14.63
N LEU A 125 20.45 -7.35 -14.15
CA LEU A 125 19.55 -7.95 -13.16
C LEU A 125 18.14 -8.08 -13.73
N ASP A 126 17.62 -9.30 -13.76
CA ASP A 126 16.21 -9.61 -13.97
C ASP A 126 15.90 -11.01 -13.41
N PRO A 127 15.01 -11.17 -12.42
CA PRO A 127 14.71 -12.47 -11.80
C PRO A 127 14.28 -13.58 -12.76
N ILE A 128 13.65 -13.25 -13.89
CA ILE A 128 13.12 -14.23 -14.84
C ILE A 128 13.71 -14.00 -16.24
N LEU A 129 14.41 -15.01 -16.76
CA LEU A 129 14.76 -15.08 -18.18
C LEU A 129 13.75 -15.95 -18.93
N GLY A 130 12.70 -15.32 -19.47
CA GLY A 130 11.65 -15.98 -20.25
C GLY A 130 12.01 -16.17 -21.73
N THR A 131 11.47 -15.33 -22.62
CA THR A 131 11.76 -15.36 -24.07
C THR A 131 13.16 -14.88 -24.43
N GLY A 132 13.80 -14.10 -23.55
CA GLY A 132 15.11 -13.48 -23.78
C GLY A 132 15.05 -12.12 -24.50
N ASN A 133 13.90 -11.68 -24.99
CA ASN A 133 13.79 -10.43 -25.76
C ASN A 133 14.25 -9.20 -24.97
N SER A 134 13.76 -9.02 -23.74
CA SER A 134 14.15 -7.90 -22.88
C SER A 134 15.65 -7.93 -22.55
N ALA A 135 16.19 -9.11 -22.23
CA ALA A 135 17.61 -9.29 -21.98
C ALA A 135 18.44 -8.91 -23.22
N VAL A 136 18.05 -9.37 -24.41
CA VAL A 136 18.75 -9.05 -25.66
C VAL A 136 18.79 -7.55 -25.93
N GLN A 137 17.68 -6.84 -25.72
CA GLN A 137 17.64 -5.40 -25.90
C GLN A 137 18.50 -4.66 -24.87
N ALA A 138 18.43 -5.05 -23.59
CA ALA A 138 19.25 -4.46 -22.54
C ALA A 138 20.75 -4.67 -22.80
N ILE A 139 21.15 -5.88 -23.20
CA ILE A 139 22.54 -6.19 -23.56
C ILE A 139 22.97 -5.36 -24.78
N SER A 140 22.15 -5.31 -25.83
CA SER A 140 22.43 -4.52 -27.04
C SER A 140 22.65 -3.04 -26.72
N LEU A 141 21.85 -2.48 -25.80
CA LEU A 141 22.01 -1.10 -25.34
C LEU A 141 23.35 -0.90 -24.63
N LEU A 142 23.72 -1.80 -23.71
CA LEU A 142 24.98 -1.73 -22.99
C LEU A 142 26.19 -1.81 -23.95
N LEU A 143 26.13 -2.71 -24.95
CA LEU A 143 27.14 -2.79 -26.01
C LEU A 143 27.22 -1.48 -26.81
N LYS A 144 26.07 -0.89 -27.17
CA LYS A 144 26.00 0.42 -27.86
C LYS A 144 26.59 1.55 -27.02
N LYS A 145 26.53 1.45 -25.69
CA LYS A 145 27.17 2.38 -24.74
C LYS A 145 28.65 2.08 -24.49
N GLY A 146 29.22 1.11 -25.20
CA GLY A 146 30.64 0.78 -25.15
C GLY A 146 31.04 -0.21 -24.06
N VAL A 147 30.08 -0.86 -23.37
CA VAL A 147 30.40 -1.94 -22.43
C VAL A 147 30.86 -3.16 -23.22
N PRO A 148 32.04 -3.75 -22.94
CA PRO A 148 32.45 -4.99 -23.60
C PRO A 148 31.50 -6.15 -23.25
N GLU A 149 31.18 -6.98 -24.22
CA GLU A 149 30.28 -8.13 -24.03
C GLU A 149 30.74 -9.08 -22.92
N SER A 150 32.05 -9.31 -22.82
CA SER A 150 32.67 -10.14 -21.77
C SER A 150 32.59 -9.53 -20.36
N ASN A 151 32.26 -8.24 -20.26
CA ASN A 151 32.12 -7.53 -19.00
C ASN A 151 30.68 -7.52 -18.49
N ILE A 152 29.74 -8.11 -19.23
CA ILE A 152 28.34 -8.22 -18.84
C ILE A 152 28.08 -9.63 -18.29
N ILE A 153 27.57 -9.69 -17.06
CA ILE A 153 27.09 -10.92 -16.43
C ILE A 153 25.60 -10.72 -16.16
N PHE A 154 24.77 -11.60 -16.72
CA PHE A 154 23.33 -11.56 -16.53
C PHE A 154 22.91 -12.46 -15.38
N LEU A 155 22.32 -11.88 -14.33
CA LEU A 155 21.89 -12.56 -13.12
C LEU A 155 20.37 -12.71 -13.12
N ASN A 156 19.90 -13.93 -12.91
CA ASN A 156 18.48 -14.24 -12.78
C ASN A 156 18.24 -15.41 -11.80
N LEU A 157 17.00 -15.64 -11.39
CA LEU A 157 16.63 -16.77 -10.53
C LEU A 157 16.17 -17.96 -11.35
N ILE A 158 15.31 -17.72 -12.34
CA ILE A 158 14.75 -18.78 -13.19
C ILE A 158 14.98 -18.41 -14.66
N SER A 159 15.52 -19.37 -15.40
CA SER A 159 15.69 -19.26 -16.85
C SER A 159 14.86 -20.30 -17.59
N ALA A 160 14.23 -19.92 -18.69
CA ALA A 160 13.70 -20.86 -19.67
C ALA A 160 14.78 -21.19 -20.72
N PRO A 161 14.87 -22.45 -21.19
CA PRO A 161 15.82 -22.87 -22.23
C PRO A 161 15.78 -22.00 -23.49
N GLN A 162 14.58 -21.57 -23.89
CA GLN A 162 14.36 -20.68 -25.03
C GLN A 162 15.09 -19.34 -24.86
N GLY A 163 14.93 -18.68 -23.71
CA GLY A 163 15.58 -17.41 -23.41
C GLY A 163 17.10 -17.54 -23.31
N VAL A 164 17.60 -18.61 -22.70
CA VAL A 164 19.04 -18.91 -22.65
C VAL A 164 19.60 -19.05 -24.07
N HIS A 165 18.92 -19.82 -24.92
CA HIS A 165 19.36 -20.02 -26.31
C HIS A 165 19.39 -18.71 -27.08
N VAL A 166 18.34 -17.89 -26.98
CA VAL A 166 18.24 -16.59 -27.67
C VAL A 166 19.38 -15.65 -27.25
N VAL A 167 19.64 -15.53 -25.95
CA VAL A 167 20.70 -14.66 -25.42
C VAL A 167 22.08 -15.17 -25.81
N CYS A 168 22.40 -16.45 -25.59
CA CYS A 168 23.72 -17.00 -25.91
C CYS A 168 24.01 -17.05 -27.42
N LYS A 169 22.98 -17.23 -28.26
CA LYS A 169 23.13 -17.16 -29.72
C LYS A 169 23.45 -15.74 -30.19
N SER A 170 22.85 -14.74 -29.55
CA SER A 170 23.04 -13.33 -29.90
C SER A 170 24.35 -12.77 -29.32
N PHE A 171 24.76 -13.24 -28.14
CA PHE A 171 25.92 -12.77 -27.39
C PHE A 171 26.74 -13.96 -26.86
N PRO A 172 27.62 -14.56 -27.68
CA PRO A 172 28.37 -15.76 -27.32
C PRO A 172 29.34 -15.62 -26.14
N ARG A 173 29.73 -14.39 -25.76
CA ARG A 173 30.67 -14.11 -24.66
C ARG A 173 29.99 -13.72 -23.35
N ILE A 174 28.66 -13.56 -23.35
CA ILE A 174 27.95 -13.22 -22.13
C ILE A 174 27.90 -14.40 -21.17
N LYS A 175 27.95 -14.11 -19.86
CA LYS A 175 27.73 -15.12 -18.82
C LYS A 175 26.33 -14.97 -18.24
N ILE A 176 25.57 -16.05 -18.19
CA ILE A 176 24.27 -16.12 -17.51
C ILE A 176 24.42 -16.92 -16.22
N VAL A 177 24.04 -16.33 -15.11
CA VAL A 177 24.00 -16.98 -13.79
C VAL A 177 22.54 -17.06 -13.37
N THR A 178 22.05 -18.30 -13.25
CA THR A 178 20.68 -18.63 -12.81
C THR A 178 20.70 -19.62 -11.66
N SER A 179 19.70 -19.59 -10.79
CA SER A 179 19.53 -20.62 -9.76
C SER A 179 18.79 -21.86 -10.26
N GLU A 180 17.96 -21.74 -11.29
CA GLU A 180 17.22 -22.86 -11.88
C GLU A 180 17.01 -22.67 -13.40
N ILE A 181 16.91 -23.77 -14.14
CA ILE A 181 16.44 -23.79 -15.53
C ILE A 181 15.16 -24.62 -15.59
N ASP A 182 14.06 -23.98 -15.98
CA ASP A 182 12.73 -24.58 -16.04
C ASP A 182 12.46 -25.31 -17.37
N ILE A 183 11.29 -25.94 -17.51
CA ILE A 183 10.95 -26.80 -18.65
C ILE A 183 10.89 -25.99 -19.94
N GLY A 184 10.33 -24.78 -19.89
CA GLY A 184 10.17 -23.95 -21.06
C GLY A 184 9.17 -22.82 -20.86
N LEU A 185 8.57 -22.41 -21.98
CA LEU A 185 7.51 -21.40 -22.01
C LEU A 185 6.18 -22.06 -22.41
N ASN A 186 5.07 -21.55 -21.89
CA ASN A 186 3.72 -21.90 -22.36
C ASN A 186 3.31 -21.03 -23.57
N GLU A 187 2.07 -21.21 -24.05
CA GLU A 187 1.49 -20.47 -25.19
C GLU A 187 1.41 -18.95 -24.95
N HIS A 188 1.40 -18.51 -23.69
CA HIS A 188 1.43 -17.11 -23.29
C HIS A 188 2.84 -16.56 -23.03
N PHE A 189 3.89 -17.29 -23.42
CA PHE A 189 5.29 -16.93 -23.21
C PHE A 189 5.72 -16.80 -21.74
N ARG A 190 5.00 -17.45 -20.82
CA ARG A 190 5.36 -17.52 -19.39
C ARG A 190 6.17 -18.78 -19.11
N VAL A 191 7.15 -18.67 -18.22
CA VAL A 191 8.00 -19.80 -17.80
C VAL A 191 7.18 -20.84 -17.05
N ILE A 192 7.36 -22.12 -17.37
CA ILE A 192 6.68 -23.25 -16.72
C ILE A 192 7.69 -24.29 -16.19
N PRO A 193 7.52 -24.80 -14.96
CA PRO A 193 6.48 -24.46 -13.97
C PRO A 193 6.54 -23.00 -13.49
N GLY A 194 7.70 -22.34 -13.60
CA GLY A 194 7.86 -20.91 -13.30
C GLY A 194 7.48 -20.55 -11.86
N MET A 195 7.19 -19.28 -11.64
CA MET A 195 6.79 -18.73 -10.34
C MET A 195 5.77 -17.60 -10.45
N GLY A 196 5.06 -17.51 -11.57
CA GLY A 196 4.17 -16.39 -11.88
C GLY A 196 4.92 -15.11 -12.27
N GLU A 197 4.25 -13.97 -12.18
CA GLU A 197 4.82 -12.65 -12.46
C GLU A 197 5.66 -12.19 -11.25
N PHE A 198 6.99 -12.37 -11.32
CA PHE A 198 7.88 -12.14 -10.17
C PHE A 198 7.81 -10.71 -9.63
N GLY A 199 7.84 -9.71 -10.52
CA GLY A 199 7.82 -8.30 -10.11
C GLY A 199 6.55 -7.98 -9.34
N ASP A 200 5.43 -8.52 -9.82
CA ASP A 200 4.12 -8.31 -9.22
C ASP A 200 4.01 -8.99 -7.85
N ARG A 201 4.50 -10.24 -7.71
CA ARG A 201 4.58 -10.94 -6.41
C ARG A 201 5.53 -10.30 -5.41
N TYR A 202 6.65 -9.75 -5.88
CA TYR A 202 7.67 -9.15 -5.04
C TYR A 202 7.26 -7.75 -4.55
N PHE A 203 6.79 -6.89 -5.46
CA PHE A 203 6.36 -5.53 -5.11
C PHE A 203 4.92 -5.46 -4.62
N GLY A 204 4.13 -6.51 -4.85
CA GLY A 204 2.68 -6.54 -4.63
C GLY A 204 1.95 -5.67 -5.64
N THR A 205 2.35 -5.75 -6.90
CA THR A 205 1.67 -5.16 -8.05
C THR A 205 0.88 -6.20 -8.84
N ASP A 206 0.68 -7.41 -8.27
CA ASP A 206 -0.27 -8.39 -8.79
C ASP A 206 -1.68 -7.84 -8.61
N ASP A 207 -2.19 -7.14 -9.61
CA ASP A 207 -3.57 -6.68 -9.65
C ASP A 207 -4.58 -7.82 -9.93
N ASP A 208 -4.17 -9.10 -9.82
CA ASP A 208 -4.88 -10.22 -10.46
C ASP A 208 -5.04 -11.52 -9.64
N ASP A 209 -5.12 -11.49 -8.30
CA ASP A 209 -5.66 -12.65 -7.55
C ASP A 209 -6.48 -12.27 -6.31
N GLN A 210 -7.72 -11.81 -6.56
CA GLN A 210 -8.99 -12.37 -6.04
C GLN A 210 -10.12 -11.32 -6.11
N GLN A 211 -10.85 -11.36 -7.23
CA GLN A 211 -12.25 -10.94 -7.46
C GLN A 211 -12.75 -9.62 -6.83
N ALA A 212 -13.09 -8.68 -7.73
CA ALA A 212 -14.18 -7.69 -7.65
C ALA A 212 -13.97 -6.34 -6.94
N ASN A 213 -12.76 -5.95 -6.52
CA ASN A 213 -12.60 -4.71 -5.75
C ASN A 213 -11.36 -3.87 -6.14
N HIS A 214 -11.20 -3.51 -7.42
CA HIS A 214 -10.27 -2.42 -7.77
C HIS A 214 -11.05 -1.11 -7.86
N TRP A 215 -11.05 -0.35 -6.76
CA TRP A 215 -11.58 1.01 -6.76
C TRP A 215 -10.65 1.95 -7.51
N THR A 216 -11.21 3.00 -8.08
CA THR A 216 -10.43 4.02 -8.80
C THR A 216 -10.54 5.38 -8.12
N ARG A 217 -9.64 6.32 -8.47
CA ARG A 217 -9.80 7.73 -8.07
C ARG A 217 -11.17 8.27 -8.50
N ASP A 218 -11.64 7.88 -9.68
CA ASP A 218 -12.94 8.27 -10.21
C ASP A 218 -14.10 7.68 -9.39
N GLU A 219 -13.96 6.47 -8.87
CA GLU A 219 -14.95 5.88 -7.96
C GLU A 219 -15.05 6.66 -6.64
N LEU A 220 -13.92 7.05 -6.03
CA LEU A 220 -13.92 7.88 -4.83
C LEU A 220 -14.64 9.21 -5.06
N ILE A 221 -14.33 9.88 -6.17
CA ILE A 221 -14.95 11.16 -6.55
C ILE A 221 -16.45 10.96 -6.82
N LYS A 222 -16.83 9.90 -7.54
CA LYS A 222 -18.22 9.55 -7.84
C LYS A 222 -19.01 9.31 -6.56
N ASN A 223 -18.47 8.52 -5.63
CA ASN A 223 -19.12 8.21 -4.36
C ASN A 223 -19.24 9.46 -3.48
N ALA A 224 -18.18 10.26 -3.34
CA ALA A 224 -18.23 11.52 -2.59
C ALA A 224 -19.30 12.47 -3.16
N LYS A 225 -19.34 12.62 -4.49
CA LYS A 225 -20.35 13.43 -5.18
C LYS A 225 -21.77 12.89 -4.98
N TYR A 226 -21.96 11.58 -5.01
CA TYR A 226 -23.26 10.95 -4.75
C TYR A 226 -23.73 11.18 -3.32
N ILE A 227 -22.83 11.03 -2.34
CA ILE A 227 -23.15 11.30 -0.93
C ILE A 227 -23.58 12.77 -0.75
N ALA A 228 -22.97 13.69 -1.49
CA ALA A 228 -23.32 15.11 -1.48
C ALA A 228 -24.51 15.49 -2.40
N THR A 229 -25.39 14.54 -2.75
CA THR A 229 -26.56 14.82 -3.61
C THR A 229 -27.48 15.88 -2.96
N PRO A 230 -27.86 16.95 -3.69
CA PRO A 230 -28.79 17.96 -3.17
C PRO A 230 -30.10 17.37 -2.65
N GLY A 231 -30.52 17.79 -1.45
CA GLY A 231 -31.74 17.30 -0.81
C GLY A 231 -31.60 15.96 -0.08
N LYS A 232 -30.42 15.33 -0.11
CA LYS A 232 -30.10 14.12 0.65
C LYS A 232 -29.12 14.38 1.79
N GLY A 233 -29.14 13.50 2.80
CA GLY A 233 -28.23 13.53 3.94
C GLY A 233 -27.65 12.17 4.29
N ILE A 234 -26.90 12.14 5.39
CA ILE A 234 -26.29 10.92 5.95
C ILE A 234 -26.96 10.59 7.28
N LEU A 235 -27.40 9.34 7.45
CA LEU A 235 -27.79 8.82 8.76
C LEU A 235 -26.55 8.28 9.49
N ALA A 236 -26.20 8.87 10.63
CA ALA A 236 -25.13 8.35 11.49
C ALA A 236 -25.71 7.33 12.48
N ALA A 237 -25.62 6.04 12.14
CA ALA A 237 -26.09 4.90 12.94
C ALA A 237 -24.91 4.08 13.51
N ASP A 238 -23.77 4.73 13.72
CA ASP A 238 -22.48 4.15 14.07
C ASP A 238 -22.18 4.15 15.58
N GLU A 239 -23.21 4.20 16.42
CA GLU A 239 -23.02 4.12 17.86
C GLU A 239 -22.42 2.77 18.25
N SER A 240 -21.30 2.83 18.98
CA SER A 240 -20.70 1.65 19.59
C SER A 240 -21.67 0.98 20.57
N THR A 241 -21.42 -0.29 20.89
CA THR A 241 -22.21 -1.07 21.85
C THR A 241 -22.40 -0.35 23.20
N GLY A 242 -21.38 0.38 23.67
CA GLY A 242 -21.47 1.18 24.89
C GLY A 242 -22.34 2.43 24.74
N THR A 243 -22.21 3.15 23.64
CA THR A 243 -22.98 4.38 23.39
C THR A 243 -24.46 4.07 23.16
N ILE A 244 -24.77 3.07 22.33
CA ILE A 244 -26.16 2.68 22.09
C ILE A 244 -26.82 2.09 23.34
N GLY A 245 -26.05 1.43 24.21
CA GLY A 245 -26.54 0.94 25.49
C GLY A 245 -27.14 2.04 26.37
N LYS A 246 -26.54 3.24 26.39
CA LYS A 246 -27.10 4.39 27.11
C LYS A 246 -28.44 4.86 26.51
N ARG A 247 -28.58 4.82 25.17
CA ARG A 247 -29.84 5.16 24.50
C ARG A 247 -30.94 4.14 24.82
N LEU A 248 -30.64 2.84 24.71
CA LEU A 248 -31.60 1.77 25.01
C LEU A 248 -32.05 1.80 26.48
N ALA A 249 -31.12 2.03 27.40
CA ALA A 249 -31.44 2.18 28.82
C ALA A 249 -32.42 3.34 29.08
N SER A 250 -32.31 4.45 28.36
CA SER A 250 -33.22 5.60 28.52
C SER A 250 -34.69 5.31 28.19
N ILE A 251 -34.94 4.22 27.45
CA ILE A 251 -36.28 3.74 27.07
C ILE A 251 -36.59 2.36 27.69
N ASN A 252 -35.85 1.93 28.71
CA ASN A 252 -36.00 0.65 29.41
C ASN A 252 -35.86 -0.59 28.50
N VAL A 253 -35.00 -0.52 27.48
CA VAL A 253 -34.68 -1.66 26.59
C VAL A 253 -33.30 -2.21 26.94
N GLU A 254 -33.18 -3.54 27.01
CA GLU A 254 -31.92 -4.22 27.31
C GLU A 254 -30.90 -4.10 26.17
N ASN A 255 -29.62 -3.90 26.50
CA ASN A 255 -28.54 -3.78 25.51
C ASN A 255 -28.00 -5.15 25.05
N ILE A 256 -28.84 -5.90 24.34
CA ILE A 256 -28.49 -7.15 23.65
C ILE A 256 -28.42 -6.94 22.14
N GLU A 257 -27.70 -7.84 21.45
CA GLU A 257 -27.50 -7.76 19.99
C GLU A 257 -28.82 -7.69 19.22
N ALA A 258 -29.79 -8.54 19.57
CA ALA A 258 -31.11 -8.57 18.92
C ALA A 258 -31.84 -7.22 19.00
N ASN A 259 -31.76 -6.51 20.13
CA ASN A 259 -32.39 -5.20 20.29
C ASN A 259 -31.65 -4.10 19.50
N ARG A 260 -30.32 -4.20 19.42
CA ARG A 260 -29.52 -3.31 18.58
C ARG A 260 -29.84 -3.52 17.10
N GLN A 261 -29.93 -4.78 16.66
CA GLN A 261 -30.32 -5.16 15.31
C GLN A 261 -31.73 -4.65 14.98
N ALA A 262 -32.71 -4.90 15.85
CA ALA A 262 -34.10 -4.44 15.67
C ALA A 262 -34.21 -2.92 15.55
N LEU A 263 -33.43 -2.16 16.33
CA LEU A 263 -33.37 -0.70 16.19
C LEU A 263 -32.82 -0.28 14.82
N ARG A 264 -31.78 -0.94 14.31
CA ARG A 264 -31.20 -0.59 13.01
C ARG A 264 -32.11 -1.03 11.86
N GLU A 265 -32.76 -2.18 11.98
CA GLU A 265 -33.80 -2.62 11.05
C GLU A 265 -34.95 -1.62 10.99
N LEU A 266 -35.43 -1.13 12.14
CA LEU A 266 -36.45 -0.08 12.20
C LEU A 266 -36.03 1.16 11.40
N LEU A 267 -34.78 1.61 11.55
CA LEU A 267 -34.27 2.78 10.83
C LEU A 267 -34.16 2.54 9.32
N PHE A 268 -33.70 1.35 8.90
CA PHE A 268 -33.44 1.06 7.49
C PHE A 268 -34.69 0.60 6.72
N THR A 269 -35.74 0.19 7.42
CA THR A 269 -37.02 -0.23 6.83
C THR A 269 -38.15 0.79 7.04
N ALA A 270 -37.85 1.93 7.68
CA ALA A 270 -38.81 3.01 7.85
C ALA A 270 -39.35 3.47 6.49
N PRO A 271 -40.69 3.42 6.28
CA PRO A 271 -41.29 3.81 5.01
C PRO A 271 -40.86 5.21 4.60
N ASP A 272 -40.53 5.38 3.32
CA ASP A 272 -40.17 6.66 2.70
C ASP A 272 -38.92 7.35 3.28
N ALA A 273 -38.21 6.78 4.27
CA ALA A 273 -37.07 7.43 4.91
C ALA A 273 -35.83 7.45 4.01
N LEU A 274 -35.55 6.34 3.31
CA LEU A 274 -34.31 6.16 2.56
C LEU A 274 -34.19 7.10 1.34
N GLN A 275 -35.30 7.63 0.82
CA GLN A 275 -35.26 8.59 -0.30
C GLN A 275 -34.52 9.89 0.05
N TYR A 276 -34.48 10.26 1.34
CA TYR A 276 -33.78 11.44 1.85
C TYR A 276 -32.33 11.14 2.22
N LEU A 277 -31.88 9.90 2.08
CA LEU A 277 -30.54 9.47 2.43
C LEU A 277 -29.72 9.18 1.17
N SER A 278 -28.46 9.58 1.23
CA SER A 278 -27.43 9.24 0.25
C SER A 278 -26.40 8.28 0.85
N GLY A 279 -26.26 8.25 2.18
CA GLY A 279 -25.46 7.26 2.87
C GLY A 279 -25.89 6.99 4.31
N VAL A 280 -25.44 5.87 4.86
CA VAL A 280 -25.58 5.54 6.28
C VAL A 280 -24.23 5.13 6.84
N ILE A 281 -23.81 5.72 7.96
CA ILE A 281 -22.61 5.29 8.68
C ILE A 281 -23.02 4.19 9.65
N LEU A 282 -22.44 3.01 9.50
CA LEU A 282 -22.70 1.84 10.31
C LEU A 282 -21.60 1.64 11.35
N PHE A 283 -21.94 0.95 12.43
CA PHE A 283 -20.96 0.31 13.31
C PHE A 283 -20.61 -1.07 12.78
N GLU A 284 -19.43 -1.60 13.13
CA GLU A 284 -18.94 -2.89 12.62
C GLU A 284 -19.92 -4.05 12.86
N GLU A 285 -20.56 -4.10 14.02
CA GLU A 285 -21.62 -5.08 14.30
C GLU A 285 -22.76 -5.00 13.26
N THR A 286 -23.22 -3.80 12.95
CA THR A 286 -24.36 -3.57 12.04
C THR A 286 -24.00 -3.85 10.58
N LEU A 287 -22.76 -3.63 10.17
CA LEU A 287 -22.31 -3.90 8.79
C LEU A 287 -22.53 -5.38 8.40
N TYR A 288 -22.41 -6.30 9.36
CA TYR A 288 -22.57 -7.74 9.15
C TYR A 288 -23.93 -8.29 9.61
N GLN A 289 -24.82 -7.43 10.11
CA GLN A 289 -26.17 -7.82 10.52
C GLN A 289 -27.13 -7.88 9.33
N LYS A 290 -28.28 -8.51 9.60
CA LYS A 290 -29.35 -8.79 8.63
C LYS A 290 -30.68 -8.30 9.19
N THR A 291 -31.69 -8.18 8.34
CA THR A 291 -33.08 -8.04 8.76
C THR A 291 -33.57 -9.33 9.42
N SER A 292 -34.71 -9.25 10.11
CA SER A 292 -35.44 -10.40 10.65
C SER A 292 -35.75 -11.46 9.59
N ASP A 293 -35.95 -11.06 8.33
CA ASP A 293 -36.14 -11.95 7.17
C ASP A 293 -34.83 -12.48 6.54
N GLY A 294 -33.67 -12.17 7.14
CA GLY A 294 -32.37 -12.72 6.75
C GLY A 294 -31.62 -11.95 5.67
N LYS A 295 -32.07 -10.76 5.28
CA LYS A 295 -31.42 -9.92 4.26
C LYS A 295 -30.33 -9.02 4.88
N PRO A 296 -29.08 -9.03 4.38
CA PRO A 296 -28.04 -8.12 4.87
C PRO A 296 -28.46 -6.65 4.84
N PHE A 297 -28.15 -5.88 5.89
CA PHE A 297 -28.48 -4.45 5.91
C PHE A 297 -27.80 -3.67 4.77
N VAL A 298 -26.60 -4.10 4.37
CA VAL A 298 -25.90 -3.52 3.22
C VAL A 298 -26.75 -3.64 1.94
N GLU A 299 -27.34 -4.81 1.68
CA GLU A 299 -28.22 -5.01 0.52
C GLU A 299 -29.50 -4.16 0.62
N VAL A 300 -30.09 -4.00 1.82
CA VAL A 300 -31.24 -3.12 2.04
C VAL A 300 -30.92 -1.68 1.64
N LEU A 301 -29.75 -1.18 2.03
CA LEU A 301 -29.31 0.18 1.71
C LEU A 301 -29.01 0.33 0.20
N GLU A 302 -28.29 -0.62 -0.39
CA GLU A 302 -27.90 -0.58 -1.80
C GLU A 302 -29.11 -0.58 -2.74
N GLU A 303 -30.11 -1.42 -2.49
CA GLU A 303 -31.35 -1.46 -3.30
C GLU A 303 -32.14 -0.15 -3.26
N ASN A 304 -31.99 0.61 -2.18
CA ASN A 304 -32.62 1.91 -2.01
C ASN A 304 -31.70 3.08 -2.43
N ASN A 305 -30.60 2.78 -3.13
CA ASN A 305 -29.60 3.74 -3.57
C ASN A 305 -29.01 4.55 -2.40
N VAL A 306 -28.77 3.91 -1.26
CA VAL A 306 -28.11 4.51 -0.10
C VAL A 306 -26.76 3.84 0.06
N ILE A 307 -25.68 4.63 0.04
CA ILE A 307 -24.33 4.08 0.14
C ILE A 307 -24.09 3.60 1.59
N PRO A 308 -23.58 2.38 1.82
CA PRO A 308 -23.11 1.96 3.14
C PRO A 308 -21.76 2.58 3.47
N GLY A 309 -21.64 3.11 4.68
CA GLY A 309 -20.40 3.62 5.25
C GLY A 309 -20.08 2.97 6.59
N ILE A 310 -18.84 3.09 7.04
CA ILE A 310 -18.36 2.40 8.25
C ILE A 310 -17.56 3.34 9.16
N LYS A 311 -17.84 3.32 10.46
CA LYS A 311 -16.96 3.95 11.44
C LYS A 311 -15.73 3.07 11.68
N VAL A 312 -14.53 3.64 11.52
CA VAL A 312 -13.27 2.87 11.62
C VAL A 312 -12.34 3.31 12.76
N ASP A 313 -12.63 4.45 13.40
CA ASP A 313 -11.92 4.86 14.62
C ASP A 313 -12.24 3.93 15.80
N LYS A 314 -11.27 3.76 16.70
CA LYS A 314 -11.39 2.95 17.93
C LYS A 314 -11.56 3.84 19.18
N GLY A 315 -12.16 5.01 19.01
CA GLY A 315 -12.42 5.97 20.07
C GLY A 315 -11.24 6.89 20.41
N VAL A 316 -11.50 7.79 21.35
CA VAL A 316 -10.54 8.79 21.81
C VAL A 316 -9.68 8.26 22.95
N VAL A 317 -8.46 8.79 23.05
CA VAL A 317 -7.52 8.58 24.14
C VAL A 317 -6.97 9.93 24.58
N GLU A 318 -6.66 10.06 25.87
CA GLU A 318 -6.14 11.31 26.43
C GLU A 318 -4.73 11.62 25.91
N LEU A 319 -4.49 12.88 25.53
CA LEU A 319 -3.18 13.37 25.15
C LEU A 319 -2.38 13.72 26.41
N ALA A 320 -1.35 12.93 26.68
CA ALA A 320 -0.48 13.15 27.83
C ALA A 320 0.14 14.56 27.81
N GLY A 321 0.17 15.21 28.97
CA GLY A 321 0.70 16.58 29.12
C GLY A 321 -0.27 17.69 28.69
N THR A 322 -1.50 17.35 28.34
CA THR A 322 -2.57 18.33 28.09
C THR A 322 -3.57 18.34 29.25
N ASN A 323 -4.43 19.36 29.29
CA ASN A 323 -5.51 19.43 30.27
C ASN A 323 -6.73 18.66 29.74
N GLY A 324 -6.67 17.33 29.74
CA GLY A 324 -7.78 16.47 29.30
C GLY A 324 -8.21 16.69 27.86
N GLU A 325 -7.27 16.99 26.96
CA GLU A 325 -7.50 16.94 25.50
C GLU A 325 -7.27 15.52 24.99
N THR A 326 -7.73 15.24 23.77
CA THR A 326 -7.73 13.87 23.23
C THR A 326 -7.16 13.79 21.83
N THR A 327 -6.60 12.63 21.50
CA THR A 327 -6.40 12.18 20.12
C THR A 327 -7.22 10.91 19.90
N THR A 328 -7.25 10.40 18.68
CA THR A 328 -8.08 9.25 18.31
C THR A 328 -7.22 8.09 17.87
N GLN A 329 -7.55 6.88 18.32
CA GLN A 329 -6.81 5.67 18.00
C GLN A 329 -7.52 4.81 16.94
N GLY A 330 -6.80 3.84 16.37
CA GLY A 330 -7.35 2.90 15.38
C GLY A 330 -6.51 2.73 14.12
N PHE A 331 -5.28 3.28 14.07
CA PHE A 331 -4.42 3.18 12.88
C PHE A 331 -3.88 1.77 12.64
N ASP A 332 -3.63 1.02 13.72
CA ASP A 332 -3.13 -0.35 13.61
C ASP A 332 -4.15 -1.21 12.86
N SER A 333 -3.65 -1.92 11.84
CA SER A 333 -4.42 -2.71 10.87
C SER A 333 -5.54 -1.97 10.12
N LEU A 334 -5.56 -0.63 10.12
CA LEU A 334 -6.62 0.14 9.46
C LEU A 334 -6.78 -0.22 7.98
N GLY A 335 -5.70 -0.32 7.20
CA GLY A 335 -5.77 -0.69 5.79
C GLY A 335 -6.43 -2.05 5.56
N ALA A 336 -6.02 -3.08 6.32
CA ALA A 336 -6.61 -4.42 6.24
C ALA A 336 -8.11 -4.41 6.62
N ARG A 337 -8.49 -3.63 7.64
CA ARG A 337 -9.91 -3.46 8.00
C ARG A 337 -10.70 -2.74 6.90
N CYS A 338 -10.15 -1.68 6.31
CA CYS A 338 -10.78 -0.97 5.19
C CYS A 338 -11.03 -1.91 4.00
N GLN A 339 -10.08 -2.79 3.66
CA GLN A 339 -10.28 -3.80 2.60
C GLN A 339 -11.41 -4.77 2.91
N GLN A 340 -11.52 -5.21 4.16
CA GLN A 340 -12.61 -6.08 4.61
C GLN A 340 -13.96 -5.35 4.52
N TYR A 341 -14.02 -4.09 4.96
CA TYR A 341 -15.25 -3.31 4.89
C TYR A 341 -15.66 -2.99 3.46
N TYR A 342 -14.70 -2.70 2.57
CA TYR A 342 -14.96 -2.52 1.15
C TYR A 342 -15.56 -3.79 0.53
N LYS A 343 -14.99 -4.96 0.84
CA LYS A 343 -15.53 -6.28 0.46
C LYS A 343 -16.92 -6.53 1.02
N ALA A 344 -17.23 -6.01 2.21
CA ALA A 344 -18.55 -6.09 2.82
C ALA A 344 -19.56 -5.06 2.27
N GLY A 345 -19.19 -4.24 1.28
CA GLY A 345 -20.08 -3.29 0.60
C GLY A 345 -20.00 -1.84 1.10
N ALA A 346 -19.12 -1.53 2.06
CA ALA A 346 -18.86 -0.14 2.42
C ALA A 346 -18.16 0.60 1.27
N ARG A 347 -18.50 1.88 1.06
CA ARG A 347 -17.83 2.76 0.08
C ARG A 347 -17.37 4.10 0.65
N PHE A 348 -17.65 4.35 1.93
CA PHE A 348 -17.08 5.47 2.66
C PHE A 348 -16.81 5.07 4.11
N ALA A 349 -15.95 5.82 4.78
CA ALA A 349 -15.59 5.62 6.17
C ALA A 349 -15.81 6.90 6.97
N LYS A 350 -15.84 6.78 8.29
CA LYS A 350 -15.89 7.91 9.21
C LYS A 350 -14.85 7.76 10.32
N TRP A 351 -14.16 8.86 10.64
CA TRP A 351 -13.24 8.95 11.76
C TRP A 351 -13.46 10.26 12.52
N ARG A 352 -13.76 10.12 13.81
CA ARG A 352 -14.05 11.24 14.71
C ARG A 352 -12.84 11.63 15.53
N ALA A 353 -12.31 12.82 15.32
CA ALA A 353 -11.43 13.53 16.25
C ALA A 353 -12.24 14.47 17.13
N VAL A 354 -11.81 14.67 18.38
CA VAL A 354 -12.51 15.50 19.35
C VAL A 354 -11.56 16.55 19.91
N LEU A 355 -11.97 17.80 19.78
CA LEU A 355 -11.30 18.97 20.35
C LEU A 355 -12.27 19.69 21.26
N LYS A 356 -11.75 20.43 22.24
CA LYS A 356 -12.58 21.20 23.18
C LYS A 356 -12.11 22.64 23.26
N ILE A 357 -13.05 23.53 23.58
CA ILE A 357 -12.74 24.94 23.85
C ILE A 357 -12.71 25.13 25.36
N GLY A 358 -11.58 25.64 25.85
CA GLY A 358 -11.40 25.99 27.25
C GLY A 358 -10.58 27.27 27.40
N PRO A 359 -10.08 27.58 28.61
CA PRO A 359 -9.23 28.75 28.83
C PRO A 359 -7.96 28.74 27.95
N ASN A 360 -7.36 27.55 27.76
CA ASN A 360 -6.12 27.38 26.99
C ASN A 360 -6.27 26.37 25.84
N GLU A 361 -7.43 25.71 25.73
CA GLU A 361 -7.73 24.68 24.74
C GLU A 361 -8.53 25.24 23.55
N PRO A 362 -8.36 24.67 22.33
CA PRO A 362 -7.47 23.55 22.04
C PRO A 362 -6.00 24.00 21.97
N SER A 363 -5.10 23.19 22.53
CA SER A 363 -3.67 23.46 22.44
C SER A 363 -3.14 23.19 21.03
N GLU A 364 -1.99 23.79 20.69
CA GLU A 364 -1.31 23.50 19.42
C GLU A 364 -1.00 22.01 19.26
N LEU A 365 -0.63 21.33 20.35
CA LEU A 365 -0.38 19.89 20.35
C LEU A 365 -1.65 19.11 19.95
N SER A 366 -2.79 19.45 20.54
CA SER A 366 -4.08 18.82 20.26
C SER A 366 -4.53 19.05 18.81
N ILE A 367 -4.37 20.28 18.31
CA ILE A 367 -4.68 20.63 16.91
C ILE A 367 -3.81 19.79 15.97
N GLN A 368 -2.49 19.79 16.14
CA GLN A 368 -1.57 19.10 15.24
C GLN A 368 -1.75 17.58 15.29
N GLN A 369 -1.90 16.98 16.47
CA GLN A 369 -2.08 15.54 16.60
C GLN A 369 -3.38 15.05 15.94
N ASN A 370 -4.49 15.77 16.13
CA ASN A 370 -5.75 15.41 15.50
C ASN A 370 -5.73 15.65 13.99
N ALA A 371 -5.15 16.75 13.51
CA ALA A 371 -5.02 17.03 12.08
C ALA A 371 -4.17 15.96 11.36
N GLN A 372 -3.00 15.61 11.93
CA GLN A 372 -2.15 14.54 11.37
C GLN A 372 -2.82 13.17 11.43
N GLY A 373 -3.55 12.88 12.52
CA GLY A 373 -4.32 11.65 12.66
C GLY A 373 -5.42 11.52 11.60
N LEU A 374 -6.19 12.58 11.39
CA LEU A 374 -7.23 12.63 10.36
C LEU A 374 -6.65 12.49 8.94
N ALA A 375 -5.52 13.13 8.65
CA ALA A 375 -4.87 13.02 7.35
C ALA A 375 -4.35 11.59 7.07
N ARG A 376 -3.71 10.96 8.06
CA ARG A 376 -3.27 9.57 7.98
C ARG A 376 -4.44 8.60 7.79
N TYR A 377 -5.54 8.83 8.50
CA TYR A 377 -6.77 8.06 8.32
C TYR A 377 -7.32 8.19 6.89
N ALA A 378 -7.38 9.43 6.37
CA ALA A 378 -7.96 9.73 5.08
C ALA A 378 -7.19 9.05 3.94
N ILE A 379 -5.85 9.15 3.93
CA ILE A 379 -5.05 8.51 2.88
C ILE A 379 -5.16 6.99 2.93
N ILE A 380 -5.15 6.37 4.12
CA ILE A 380 -5.33 4.91 4.26
C ILE A 380 -6.72 4.49 3.74
N CYS A 381 -7.78 5.28 3.95
CA CYS A 381 -9.09 4.96 3.40
C CYS A 381 -9.12 5.03 1.87
N GLN A 382 -8.51 6.06 1.28
CA GLN A 382 -8.44 6.22 -0.17
C GLN A 382 -7.60 5.13 -0.84
N GLU A 383 -6.51 4.70 -0.20
CA GLU A 383 -5.72 3.54 -0.61
C GLU A 383 -6.49 2.22 -0.52
N ASN A 384 -7.69 2.21 0.05
CA ASN A 384 -8.54 1.03 0.23
C ASN A 384 -10.00 1.24 -0.24
N GLY A 385 -10.23 2.25 -1.11
CA GLY A 385 -11.49 2.43 -1.82
C GLY A 385 -12.63 3.08 -1.04
N LEU A 386 -12.35 3.59 0.15
CA LEU A 386 -13.35 4.24 0.99
C LEU A 386 -13.16 5.75 0.93
N VAL A 387 -14.22 6.49 0.59
CA VAL A 387 -14.28 7.94 0.76
C VAL A 387 -14.16 8.27 2.26
N PRO A 388 -13.14 9.01 2.72
CA PRO A 388 -13.05 9.35 4.13
C PRO A 388 -13.94 10.55 4.45
N ILE A 389 -14.80 10.40 5.44
CA ILE A 389 -15.45 11.50 6.15
C ILE A 389 -14.52 11.93 7.30
N VAL A 390 -13.93 13.10 7.13
CA VAL A 390 -13.02 13.73 8.08
C VAL A 390 -13.84 14.51 9.10
N GLU A 391 -13.88 14.07 10.37
CA GLU A 391 -14.70 14.68 11.43
C GLU A 391 -13.82 15.30 12.54
N PRO A 392 -13.34 16.54 12.37
CA PRO A 392 -12.69 17.31 13.43
C PRO A 392 -13.75 18.00 14.29
N GLU A 393 -14.36 17.27 15.21
CA GLU A 393 -15.44 17.82 16.04
C GLU A 393 -14.89 18.69 17.17
N ILE A 394 -15.24 19.98 17.15
CA ILE A 394 -15.06 20.87 18.29
C ILE A 394 -16.32 20.80 19.14
N LEU A 395 -16.16 20.35 20.38
CA LEU A 395 -17.25 20.19 21.34
C LEU A 395 -17.92 21.52 21.66
N THR A 396 -19.24 21.48 21.81
CA THR A 396 -20.06 22.63 22.20
C THR A 396 -20.00 22.93 23.70
N ASP A 397 -19.37 22.08 24.51
CA ASP A 397 -19.28 22.26 25.96
C ASP A 397 -18.55 23.55 26.36
N GLY A 398 -19.03 24.21 27.41
CA GLY A 398 -18.41 25.39 28.01
C GLY A 398 -19.12 26.72 27.71
N PRO A 399 -18.63 27.82 28.31
CA PRO A 399 -19.32 29.12 28.31
C PRO A 399 -18.88 30.06 27.17
N HIS A 400 -18.18 29.55 26.16
CA HIS A 400 -17.61 30.38 25.09
C HIS A 400 -18.68 30.97 24.17
N ASP A 401 -18.42 32.14 23.60
CA ASP A 401 -19.32 32.77 22.62
C ASP A 401 -19.12 32.20 21.20
N ILE A 402 -20.00 32.62 20.29
CA ILE A 402 -19.96 32.19 18.89
C ILE A 402 -18.68 32.64 18.16
N ALA A 403 -18.11 33.80 18.54
CA ALA A 403 -16.90 34.32 17.91
C ALA A 403 -15.67 33.49 18.27
N LYS A 404 -15.57 33.04 19.52
CA LYS A 404 -14.54 32.10 19.98
C LYS A 404 -14.68 30.75 19.29
N CYS A 405 -15.91 30.22 19.15
CA CYS A 405 -16.15 29.01 18.38
C CYS A 405 -15.67 29.16 16.93
N ALA A 406 -16.02 30.27 16.26
CA ALA A 406 -15.60 30.54 14.89
C ALA A 406 -14.08 30.56 14.74
N ALA A 407 -13.38 31.31 15.59
CA ALA A 407 -11.92 31.43 15.55
C ALA A 407 -11.21 30.08 15.77
N VAL A 408 -11.73 29.25 16.68
CA VAL A 408 -11.18 27.91 16.92
C VAL A 408 -11.47 27.00 15.73
N THR A 409 -12.69 27.03 15.18
CA THR A 409 -13.04 26.27 13.98
C THR A 409 -12.16 26.63 12.79
N GLU A 410 -11.91 27.92 12.53
CA GLU A 410 -10.99 28.36 11.47
C GLU A 410 -9.58 27.80 11.67
N THR A 411 -9.05 27.91 12.89
CA THR A 411 -7.69 27.42 13.22
C THR A 411 -7.57 25.91 13.03
N VAL A 412 -8.55 25.15 13.54
CA VAL A 412 -8.56 23.69 13.44
C VAL A 412 -8.71 23.23 11.99
N LEU A 413 -9.64 23.82 11.23
CA LEU A 413 -9.85 23.44 9.84
C LEU A 413 -8.64 23.79 8.96
N ALA A 414 -7.99 24.93 9.19
CA ALA A 414 -6.75 25.28 8.48
C ALA A 414 -5.66 24.24 8.70
N ALA A 415 -5.46 23.78 9.95
CA ALA A 415 -4.50 22.73 10.28
C ALA A 415 -4.88 21.39 9.63
N VAL A 416 -6.17 21.02 9.65
CA VAL A 416 -6.67 19.78 9.01
C VAL A 416 -6.42 19.79 7.51
N TYR A 417 -6.81 20.84 6.79
CA TYR A 417 -6.59 20.92 5.34
C TYR A 417 -5.11 20.98 4.96
N LYS A 418 -4.27 21.63 5.77
CA LYS A 418 -2.81 21.59 5.60
C LYS A 418 -2.27 20.15 5.74
N ALA A 419 -2.69 19.42 6.77
CA ALA A 419 -2.27 18.05 6.99
C ALA A 419 -2.78 17.11 5.88
N LEU A 420 -4.04 17.26 5.43
CA LEU A 420 -4.58 16.49 4.29
C LEU A 420 -3.74 16.69 3.02
N ASN A 421 -3.33 17.92 2.74
CA ASN A 421 -2.45 18.23 1.61
C ASN A 421 -1.06 17.60 1.76
N ASP A 422 -0.47 17.67 2.96
CA ASP A 422 0.86 17.09 3.24
C ASP A 422 0.88 15.56 3.08
N HIS A 423 -0.26 14.89 3.31
CA HIS A 423 -0.45 13.45 3.09
C HIS A 423 -0.96 13.10 1.70
N HIS A 424 -1.02 14.08 0.78
CA HIS A 424 -1.42 13.90 -0.62
C HIS A 424 -2.84 13.33 -0.80
N VAL A 425 -3.75 13.66 0.13
CA VAL A 425 -5.15 13.23 0.09
C VAL A 425 -5.87 13.86 -1.11
N LEU A 426 -6.61 13.04 -1.87
CA LEU A 426 -7.47 13.50 -2.96
C LEU A 426 -8.72 14.17 -2.38
N LEU A 427 -8.75 15.49 -2.29
CA LEU A 427 -9.84 16.22 -1.64
C LEU A 427 -11.21 16.01 -2.31
N GLU A 428 -11.25 15.88 -3.64
CA GLU A 428 -12.45 15.61 -4.43
C GLU A 428 -13.10 14.26 -4.08
N GLY A 429 -12.34 13.34 -3.47
CA GLY A 429 -12.79 12.06 -2.96
C GLY A 429 -12.90 12.03 -1.44
N THR A 430 -13.17 13.16 -0.78
CA THR A 430 -13.40 13.26 0.68
C THR A 430 -14.68 14.02 1.01
N LEU A 431 -15.14 13.91 2.25
CA LEU A 431 -16.16 14.79 2.83
C LEU A 431 -15.68 15.31 4.19
N LEU A 432 -16.13 16.51 4.55
CA LEU A 432 -15.89 17.10 5.86
C LEU A 432 -17.17 16.99 6.71
N LYS A 433 -17.04 16.54 7.95
CA LYS A 433 -18.10 16.57 8.96
C LYS A 433 -17.66 17.45 10.12
N PRO A 434 -17.80 18.79 10.01
CA PRO A 434 -17.44 19.69 11.08
C PRO A 434 -18.59 19.83 12.09
N ASN A 435 -18.29 20.44 13.23
CA ASN A 435 -19.33 21.06 14.05
C ASN A 435 -19.87 22.32 13.34
N MET A 436 -21.12 22.69 13.64
CA MET A 436 -21.59 24.04 13.33
C MET A 436 -20.86 25.04 14.25
N VAL A 437 -20.69 26.27 13.77
CA VAL A 437 -20.21 27.36 14.61
C VAL A 437 -21.39 27.86 15.43
N THR A 438 -21.42 27.50 16.71
CA THR A 438 -22.46 27.86 17.66
C THR A 438 -21.83 28.40 18.94
N PRO A 439 -22.54 29.22 19.72
CA PRO A 439 -22.12 29.47 21.08
C PRO A 439 -22.06 28.17 21.89
N GLY A 440 -21.25 28.16 22.94
CA GLY A 440 -21.14 27.04 23.86
C GLY A 440 -22.44 26.81 24.64
N TYR A 441 -22.64 25.57 25.09
CA TYR A 441 -23.86 25.13 25.78
C TYR A 441 -24.13 25.93 27.05
N ASP A 442 -23.08 26.35 27.75
CA ASP A 442 -23.16 27.14 28.98
C ASP A 442 -23.12 28.65 28.72
N SER A 443 -23.12 29.09 27.46
CA SER A 443 -23.13 30.52 27.13
C SER A 443 -24.52 31.16 27.39
N PRO A 444 -24.59 32.49 27.56
CA PRO A 444 -25.86 33.19 27.63
C PRO A 444 -26.73 32.92 26.39
N LYS A 445 -27.95 32.41 26.59
CA LYS A 445 -28.88 32.14 25.50
C LYS A 445 -29.21 33.43 24.73
N LEU A 446 -29.19 33.34 23.40
CA LEU A 446 -29.77 34.36 22.52
C LEU A 446 -31.25 34.52 22.91
N LYS A 447 -31.63 35.74 23.32
CA LYS A 447 -33.03 36.09 23.63
C LYS A 447 -33.85 36.23 22.36
#